data_AF-A0A411MGB5-F1
#
_entry.id   AF-A0A411MGB5-F1
#
_cell.length_a   1.000
_cell.length_b   1.000
_cell.length_c   1.000
_cell.angle_alpha   90.00
_cell.angle_beta   90.00
_cell.angle_gamma   90.00
#
_symmetry.space_group_name_H-M   'P 1'
#
loop_
_entity.id
_entity.type
_entity.pdbx_description
1 polymer ?
#
loop_
_entity_poly.entity_id
_entity_poly.type
_entity_poly.pdbx_seq_one_letter_code
_entity_poly.pdbx_strand_id
1 'polypeptide(L)'
;MNPIPRLFSWLSLATLLPCFSVQAALPVSVFHGTQGDTAIELALTYDPQHETIEGYWLEEQRQWLIPLERTPYDHRLPLLINLLDNQDLPSAALLIQPFVFTHDRELRGVRVNLRNRERQALELKRITRFSDRQDTPWQGELLQLPLNGRKLFRVHAHKAAGEYVGTIDRISIIDRSTGQTVQVIDNLTLLFQGSASLSFADFNNDGAIDFKAIPVGQMASGGAAGKEQQYYIYQPANDRYALTSELQAKERN
;
A
#
# COMPACT_ATOMS: atom_id res chain seq x y z
N MET A 1 -7.92 47.71 -60.40
CA MET A 1 -8.61 46.53 -59.83
C MET A 1 -7.56 45.68 -59.15
N ASN A 2 -7.44 45.77 -57.82
CA ASN A 2 -6.45 45.03 -57.03
C ASN A 2 -7.09 43.74 -56.51
N PRO A 3 -6.40 42.58 -56.54
CA PRO A 3 -6.94 41.33 -56.03
C PRO A 3 -6.78 41.23 -54.51
N ILE A 4 -7.82 40.68 -53.88
CA ILE A 4 -7.95 40.36 -52.46
C ILE A 4 -7.09 39.12 -52.13
N PRO A 5 -6.28 39.09 -51.06
CA PRO A 5 -5.59 37.88 -50.66
C PRO A 5 -6.54 36.94 -49.90
N ARG A 6 -6.54 35.66 -50.29
CA ARG A 6 -7.21 34.55 -49.60
C ARG A 6 -6.43 34.22 -48.32
N LEU A 7 -7.07 34.36 -47.17
CA LEU A 7 -6.57 33.85 -45.88
C LEU A 7 -6.76 32.32 -45.83
N PHE A 8 -5.63 31.62 -45.66
CA PHE A 8 -5.58 30.21 -45.27
C PHE A 8 -5.98 30.09 -43.80
N SER A 9 -7.13 29.47 -43.53
CA SER A 9 -7.51 29.03 -42.18
C SER A 9 -6.86 27.67 -41.90
N TRP A 10 -5.80 27.68 -41.09
CA TRP A 10 -5.26 26.45 -40.49
C TRP A 10 -6.18 26.02 -39.33
N LEU A 11 -6.93 24.94 -39.53
CA LEU A 11 -7.58 24.22 -38.43
C LEU A 11 -6.48 23.54 -37.61
N SER A 12 -6.15 24.12 -36.45
CA SER A 12 -5.36 23.43 -35.44
C SER A 12 -6.26 22.39 -34.76
N LEU A 13 -6.02 21.13 -35.08
CA LEU A 13 -6.60 19.98 -34.40
C LEU A 13 -6.00 19.93 -32.99
N ALA A 14 -6.72 20.47 -32.00
CA ALA A 14 -6.33 20.36 -30.60
C ALA A 14 -6.43 18.89 -30.18
N THR A 15 -5.29 18.21 -30.10
CA THR A 15 -5.18 16.88 -29.52
C THR A 15 -5.53 16.99 -28.03
N LEU A 16 -6.70 16.46 -27.66
CA LEU A 16 -7.07 16.22 -26.27
C LEU A 16 -6.05 15.22 -25.70
N LEU A 17 -5.06 15.74 -24.96
CA LEU A 17 -4.20 14.91 -24.13
C LEU A 17 -5.10 14.23 -23.07
N PRO A 18 -5.04 12.89 -22.93
CA PRO A 18 -5.73 12.22 -21.84
C PRO A 18 -5.11 12.69 -20.52
N CYS A 19 -5.86 13.46 -19.74
CA CYS A 19 -5.56 13.68 -18.33
C CYS A 19 -5.77 12.33 -17.62
N PHE A 20 -4.67 11.64 -17.34
CA PHE A 20 -4.69 10.56 -16.36
C PHE A 20 -4.83 11.18 -14.99
N SER A 21 -6.02 11.04 -14.38
CA SER A 21 -6.24 11.39 -12.99
C SER A 21 -5.37 10.47 -12.13
N VAL A 22 -4.37 11.03 -11.45
CA VAL A 22 -3.69 10.32 -10.36
C VAL A 22 -4.74 10.14 -9.27
N GLN A 23 -5.24 8.91 -9.09
CA GLN A 23 -6.10 8.60 -7.97
C GLN A 23 -5.28 8.78 -6.69
N ALA A 24 -5.75 9.65 -5.79
CA ALA A 24 -5.11 9.86 -4.50
C ALA A 24 -5.03 8.52 -3.74
N ALA A 25 -3.92 8.30 -3.05
CA ALA A 25 -3.74 7.11 -2.23
C ALA A 25 -4.85 7.05 -1.18
N LEU A 26 -5.51 5.89 -1.06
CA LEU A 26 -6.45 5.68 0.04
C LEU A 26 -5.71 5.86 1.38
N PRO A 27 -6.30 6.58 2.35
CA PRO A 27 -5.65 6.81 3.62
C PRO A 27 -5.49 5.49 4.39
N VAL A 28 -4.29 5.29 4.95
CA VAL A 28 -3.93 4.09 5.72
C VAL A 28 -3.49 4.51 7.12
N SER A 29 -4.03 3.87 8.14
CA SER A 29 -3.55 4.01 9.53
C SER A 29 -2.92 2.71 9.97
N VAL A 30 -1.69 2.79 10.49
CA VAL A 30 -0.97 1.64 11.07
C VAL A 30 -0.95 1.79 12.58
N PHE A 31 -1.35 0.73 13.26
CA PHE A 31 -1.45 0.65 14.72
C PHE A 31 -0.60 -0.49 15.25
N HIS A 32 0.06 -0.27 16.37
CA HIS A 32 0.85 -1.26 17.10
C HIS A 32 0.29 -1.44 18.50
N GLY A 33 0.36 -2.68 18.99
CA GLY A 33 -0.01 -2.99 20.37
C GLY A 33 0.10 -4.48 20.62
N THR A 34 -0.72 -5.00 21.52
CA THR A 34 -0.67 -6.41 21.88
C THR A 34 -2.05 -7.07 21.89
N GLN A 35 -2.02 -8.38 21.68
CA GLN A 35 -3.11 -9.30 21.98
C GLN A 35 -2.59 -10.32 23.00
N GLY A 36 -2.88 -10.09 24.28
CA GLY A 36 -2.17 -10.80 25.35
C GLY A 36 -0.68 -10.48 25.28
N ASP A 37 0.16 -11.51 25.15
CA ASP A 37 1.62 -11.38 25.07
C ASP A 37 2.15 -11.27 23.63
N THR A 38 1.30 -11.38 22.62
CA THR A 38 1.70 -11.31 21.21
C THR A 38 1.70 -9.86 20.73
N ALA A 39 2.80 -9.41 20.12
CA ALA A 39 2.87 -8.07 19.52
C ALA A 39 2.23 -8.10 18.13
N ILE A 40 1.39 -7.11 17.87
CA ILE A 40 0.56 -7.04 16.68
C ILE A 40 0.73 -5.69 15.98
N GLU A 41 0.85 -5.75 14.66
CA GLU A 41 0.61 -4.63 13.77
C GLU A 41 -0.75 -4.80 13.07
N LEU A 42 -1.57 -3.75 13.12
CA LEU A 42 -2.84 -3.67 12.41
C LEU A 42 -2.76 -2.47 11.45
N ALA A 43 -2.91 -2.72 10.15
CA ALA A 43 -3.08 -1.64 9.18
C ALA A 43 -4.52 -1.64 8.67
N LEU A 44 -5.16 -0.47 8.74
CA LEU A 44 -6.50 -0.23 8.22
C LEU A 44 -6.41 0.80 7.10
N THR A 45 -7.01 0.47 5.95
CA THR A 45 -7.19 1.35 4.79
C THR A 45 -8.66 1.74 4.73
N TYR A 46 -8.95 3.03 4.64
CA TYR A 46 -10.32 3.53 4.51
C TYR A 46 -10.59 3.95 3.06
N ASP A 47 -11.62 3.38 2.46
CA ASP A 47 -12.14 3.77 1.16
C ASP A 47 -13.33 4.74 1.36
N PRO A 48 -13.16 6.05 1.14
CA PRO A 48 -14.23 7.02 1.33
C PRO A 48 -15.31 6.94 0.25
N GLN A 49 -15.03 6.34 -0.92
CA GLN A 49 -16.02 6.23 -1.99
C GLN A 49 -17.08 5.18 -1.67
N HIS A 50 -16.66 4.08 -1.04
CA HIS A 50 -17.54 2.97 -0.68
C HIS A 50 -17.84 2.92 0.83
N GLU A 51 -17.31 3.87 1.60
CA GLU A 51 -17.40 3.93 3.06
C GLU A 51 -17.01 2.60 3.72
N THR A 52 -15.90 2.01 3.28
CA THR A 52 -15.43 0.70 3.77
C THR A 52 -14.04 0.77 4.37
N ILE A 53 -13.76 -0.16 5.29
CA ILE A 53 -12.41 -0.41 5.81
C ILE A 53 -11.98 -1.82 5.41
N GLU A 54 -10.70 -1.94 5.04
CA GLU A 54 -10.00 -3.20 4.82
C GLU A 54 -8.55 -3.07 5.32
N GLY A 55 -7.74 -4.11 5.16
CA GLY A 55 -6.32 -4.03 5.48
C GLY A 55 -5.72 -5.36 5.90
N TYR A 56 -4.86 -5.34 6.91
CA TYR A 56 -4.21 -6.55 7.39
C TYR A 56 -3.94 -6.52 8.89
N TRP A 57 -3.82 -7.73 9.42
CA TRP A 57 -3.33 -8.09 10.74
C TRP A 57 -1.98 -8.80 10.59
N LEU A 58 -0.97 -8.42 11.38
CA LEU A 58 0.35 -9.05 11.39
C LEU A 58 0.74 -9.44 12.81
N GLU A 59 0.97 -10.74 13.04
CA GLU A 59 1.71 -11.21 14.23
C GLU A 59 3.21 -11.06 13.95
N GLU A 60 3.84 -10.07 14.58
CA GLU A 60 5.21 -9.65 14.23
C GLU A 60 6.25 -10.76 14.47
N GLN A 61 6.14 -11.50 15.58
CA GLN A 61 7.11 -12.54 15.92
C GLN A 61 7.10 -13.70 14.91
N ARG A 62 5.93 -13.98 14.33
CA ARG A 62 5.74 -15.10 13.40
C ARG A 62 5.72 -14.66 11.95
N GLN A 63 5.74 -13.35 11.68
CA GLN A 63 5.48 -12.77 10.37
C GLN A 63 4.18 -13.33 9.74
N TRP A 64 3.20 -13.61 10.60
CA TRP A 64 1.92 -14.16 10.17
C TRP A 64 0.99 -13.02 9.81
N LEU A 65 1.01 -12.71 8.52
CA LEU A 65 0.14 -11.75 7.89
C LEU A 65 -1.20 -12.38 7.51
N ILE A 66 -2.28 -11.74 7.93
CA ILE A 66 -3.65 -12.15 7.67
C ILE A 66 -4.42 -10.94 7.09
N PRO A 67 -5.03 -11.07 5.91
CA PRO A 67 -5.85 -9.99 5.36
C PRO A 67 -7.11 -9.82 6.18
N LEU A 68 -7.64 -8.60 6.16
CA LEU A 68 -8.96 -8.32 6.67
C LEU A 68 -9.96 -8.31 5.51
N GLU A 69 -11.18 -8.73 5.79
CA GLU A 69 -12.27 -8.52 4.85
C GLU A 69 -12.51 -7.02 4.62
N ARG A 70 -13.16 -6.68 3.50
CA ARG A 70 -13.69 -5.34 3.30
C ARG A 70 -15.04 -5.22 4.01
N THR A 71 -15.12 -4.32 4.99
CA THR A 71 -16.31 -4.13 5.83
C THR A 71 -16.83 -2.69 5.72
N PRO A 72 -18.15 -2.46 5.64
CA PRO A 72 -18.74 -1.14 5.81
C PRO A 72 -18.31 -0.48 7.12
N TYR A 73 -18.09 0.83 7.09
CA TYR A 73 -17.59 1.58 8.25
C TYR A 73 -18.47 2.80 8.57
N ASP A 74 -18.96 2.85 9.80
CA ASP A 74 -19.60 4.01 10.41
C ASP A 74 -18.91 4.27 11.75
N HIS A 75 -18.35 5.46 11.93
CA HIS A 75 -17.61 5.85 13.14
C HIS A 75 -18.43 5.80 14.44
N ARG A 76 -19.76 5.68 14.35
CA ARG A 76 -20.68 5.59 15.51
C ARG A 76 -20.96 4.16 15.92
N LEU A 77 -20.63 3.18 15.09
CA LEU A 77 -20.90 1.77 15.32
C LEU A 77 -19.59 1.01 15.58
N PRO A 78 -19.64 -0.08 16.36
CA PRO A 78 -18.50 -0.98 16.45
C PRO A 78 -18.17 -1.57 15.07
N LEU A 79 -16.88 -1.62 14.73
CA LEU A 79 -16.41 -2.30 13.53
C LEU A 79 -16.21 -3.78 13.84
N LEU A 80 -16.97 -4.65 13.17
CA LEU A 80 -16.75 -6.10 13.17
C LEU A 80 -16.14 -6.50 11.82
N ILE A 81 -14.88 -6.92 11.83
CA ILE A 81 -14.12 -7.21 10.61
C ILE A 81 -13.45 -8.59 10.73
N ASN A 82 -13.74 -9.48 9.78
CA ASN A 82 -13.20 -10.82 9.77
C ASN A 82 -11.72 -10.86 9.36
N LEU A 83 -10.99 -11.79 9.97
CA LEU A 83 -9.64 -12.19 9.56
C LEU A 83 -9.75 -13.29 8.51
N LEU A 84 -9.23 -13.06 7.32
CA LEU A 84 -9.28 -14.00 6.18
C LEU A 84 -8.12 -15.00 6.23
N ASP A 85 -7.96 -15.69 7.36
CA ASP A 85 -6.90 -16.67 7.58
C ASP A 85 -7.19 -18.06 6.98
N ASN A 86 -8.44 -18.28 6.57
CA ASN A 86 -8.91 -19.49 5.90
C ASN A 86 -9.88 -19.09 4.79
N GLN A 87 -9.74 -19.70 3.61
CA GLN A 87 -10.51 -19.36 2.41
C GLN A 87 -11.97 -19.80 2.48
N ASP A 88 -12.29 -20.83 3.28
CA ASP A 88 -13.65 -21.36 3.42
C ASP A 88 -14.43 -20.60 4.50
N LEU A 89 -13.82 -20.41 5.68
CA LEU A 89 -14.45 -19.81 6.85
C LEU A 89 -13.43 -19.10 7.74
N PRO A 90 -13.58 -17.78 7.99
CA PRO A 90 -12.75 -17.03 8.94
C PRO A 90 -12.66 -17.69 10.32
N SER A 91 -11.47 -17.79 10.89
CA SER A 91 -11.31 -18.36 12.24
C SER A 91 -11.52 -17.32 13.35
N ALA A 92 -11.37 -16.03 13.03
CA ALA A 92 -11.45 -14.94 13.98
C ALA A 92 -12.02 -13.67 13.34
N ALA A 93 -12.50 -12.77 14.20
CA ALA A 93 -12.88 -11.42 13.83
C ALA A 93 -12.35 -10.41 14.85
N LEU A 94 -12.13 -9.17 14.43
CA LEU A 94 -11.89 -8.04 15.32
C LEU A 94 -13.22 -7.34 15.56
N LEU A 95 -13.57 -7.13 16.83
CA LEU A 95 -14.66 -6.25 17.24
C LEU A 95 -14.03 -5.01 17.88
N ILE A 96 -13.92 -3.95 17.09
CA ILE A 96 -13.30 -2.69 17.48
C ILE A 96 -14.42 -1.72 17.91
N GLN A 97 -14.21 -1.01 19.02
CA GLN A 97 -15.13 0.02 19.49
C GLN A 97 -15.31 1.12 18.43
N PRO A 98 -16.43 1.88 18.45
CA PRO A 98 -16.61 3.04 17.58
C PRO A 98 -15.39 3.97 17.65
N PHE A 99 -14.89 4.39 16.49
CA PHE A 99 -13.72 5.25 16.37
C PHE A 99 -13.82 6.14 15.13
N VAL A 100 -13.11 7.25 15.13
CA VAL A 100 -12.96 8.16 13.99
C VAL A 100 -11.61 7.94 13.32
N PHE A 101 -11.60 7.22 12.20
CA PHE A 101 -10.42 6.83 11.42
C PHE A 101 -9.37 7.94 11.22
N THR A 102 -9.82 9.18 11.00
CA THR A 102 -8.95 10.33 10.72
C THR A 102 -8.33 10.98 11.95
N HIS A 103 -8.92 10.81 13.14
CA HIS A 103 -8.55 11.53 14.35
C HIS A 103 -7.99 10.61 15.44
N ASP A 104 -8.65 9.49 15.70
CA ASP A 104 -8.36 8.65 16.87
C ASP A 104 -7.01 7.99 16.79
N ARG A 105 -6.22 8.11 17.86
CA ARG A 105 -4.86 7.57 17.95
C ARG A 105 -4.80 6.23 18.66
N GLU A 106 -5.92 5.77 19.21
CA GLU A 106 -6.03 4.50 19.92
C GLU A 106 -7.18 3.71 19.31
N LEU A 107 -6.99 2.40 19.15
CA LEU A 107 -8.06 1.46 18.88
C LEU A 107 -8.17 0.50 20.05
N ARG A 108 -9.39 0.34 20.55
CA ARG A 108 -9.73 -0.60 21.61
C ARG A 108 -10.77 -1.57 21.11
N GLY A 109 -10.66 -2.82 21.50
CA GLY A 109 -11.59 -3.84 21.04
C GLY A 109 -11.25 -5.21 21.60
N VAL A 110 -11.77 -6.22 20.92
CA VAL A 110 -11.45 -7.61 21.21
C VAL A 110 -11.25 -8.36 19.90
N ARG A 111 -10.30 -9.29 19.87
CA ARG A 111 -10.28 -10.37 18.90
C ARG A 111 -11.19 -11.47 19.42
N VAL A 112 -12.12 -11.93 18.59
CA VAL A 112 -13.04 -13.01 18.89
C VAL A 112 -12.65 -14.20 18.03
N ASN A 113 -12.31 -15.33 18.66
CA ASN A 113 -12.20 -16.60 17.96
C ASN A 113 -13.61 -17.11 17.64
N LEU A 114 -13.92 -17.30 16.36
CA LEU A 114 -15.27 -17.62 15.89
C LEU A 114 -15.66 -19.09 16.15
N ARG A 115 -14.67 -19.96 16.42
CA ARG A 115 -14.90 -21.39 16.68
C ARG A 115 -15.24 -21.67 18.14
N ASN A 116 -14.50 -21.07 19.06
CA ASN A 116 -14.64 -21.33 20.51
C ASN A 116 -15.19 -20.14 21.30
N ARG A 117 -15.42 -18.98 20.65
CA ARG A 117 -15.91 -17.72 21.24
C ARG A 117 -14.97 -17.08 22.27
N GLU A 118 -13.73 -17.54 22.36
CA GLU A 118 -12.71 -16.92 23.20
C GLU A 118 -12.47 -15.48 22.75
N ARG A 119 -12.28 -14.59 23.73
CA ARG A 119 -12.10 -13.16 23.52
C ARG A 119 -10.78 -12.73 24.12
N GLN A 120 -10.00 -12.02 23.33
CA GLN A 120 -8.74 -11.44 23.76
C GLN A 120 -8.80 -9.93 23.55
N ALA A 121 -8.51 -9.17 24.60
CA ALA A 121 -8.52 -7.72 24.54
C ALA A 121 -7.46 -7.20 23.57
N LEU A 122 -7.80 -6.11 22.90
CA LEU A 122 -6.94 -5.39 21.99
C LEU A 122 -6.83 -3.93 22.44
N GLU A 123 -5.60 -3.47 22.62
CA GLU A 123 -5.29 -2.06 22.82
C GLU A 123 -4.14 -1.70 21.88
N LEU A 124 -4.45 -0.88 20.88
CA LEU A 124 -3.52 -0.54 19.81
C LEU A 124 -3.35 0.97 19.73
N LYS A 125 -2.14 1.43 19.45
CA LYS A 125 -1.78 2.84 19.28
C LYS A 125 -1.38 3.09 17.84
N ARG A 126 -1.91 4.14 17.24
CA ARG A 126 -1.56 4.54 15.87
C ARG A 126 -0.14 5.05 15.86
N ILE A 127 0.72 4.39 15.10
CA ILE A 127 2.12 4.80 14.90
C ILE A 127 2.24 5.74 13.70
N THR A 128 1.46 5.50 12.63
CA THR A 128 1.51 6.30 11.41
C THR A 128 0.12 6.42 10.80
N ARG A 129 -0.19 7.59 10.24
CA ARG A 129 -1.34 7.81 9.37
C ARG A 129 -0.84 8.34 8.03
N PHE A 130 -0.84 7.48 7.04
CA PHE A 130 -0.59 7.83 5.64
C PHE A 130 -1.86 8.46 5.07
N SER A 131 -1.77 9.72 4.64
CA SER A 131 -2.89 10.41 4.00
C SER A 131 -2.41 11.40 2.94
N ASP A 132 -3.32 11.76 2.04
CA ASP A 132 -3.14 12.75 0.98
C ASP A 132 -3.27 14.21 1.48
N ARG A 133 -3.58 14.41 2.76
CA ARG A 133 -3.70 15.73 3.37
C ARG A 133 -2.40 16.53 3.23
N GLN A 134 -2.45 17.63 2.49
CA GLN A 134 -1.28 18.45 2.17
C GLN A 134 -0.63 19.08 3.43
N ASP A 135 -1.44 19.48 4.40
CA ASP A 135 -1.02 20.16 5.64
C ASP A 135 -0.29 19.25 6.64
N THR A 136 -0.44 17.94 6.50
CA THR A 136 0.00 16.96 7.50
C THR A 136 1.22 16.19 6.98
N PRO A 137 2.42 16.40 7.55
CA PRO A 137 3.57 15.56 7.25
C PRO A 137 3.41 14.19 7.91
N TRP A 138 4.06 13.19 7.34
CA TRP A 138 4.13 11.85 7.92
C TRP A 138 5.39 11.13 7.46
N GLN A 139 5.82 10.15 8.25
CA GLN A 139 6.88 9.22 7.93
C GLN A 139 6.57 7.90 8.64
N GLY A 140 6.82 6.78 7.98
CA GLY A 140 6.67 5.48 8.61
C GLY A 140 6.83 4.33 7.63
N GLU A 141 6.54 3.14 8.12
CA GLU A 141 6.64 1.92 7.33
C GLU A 141 5.27 1.31 7.07
N LEU A 142 5.11 0.71 5.89
CA LEU A 142 3.88 0.03 5.52
C LEU A 142 4.21 -1.25 4.75
N LEU A 143 3.65 -2.37 5.22
CA LEU A 143 3.70 -3.62 4.49
C LEU A 143 2.88 -3.54 3.20
N GLN A 144 3.43 -4.06 2.11
CA GLN A 144 2.82 -4.16 0.79
C GLN A 144 2.39 -5.61 0.53
N LEU A 145 1.16 -5.79 0.04
CA LEU A 145 0.57 -7.09 -0.31
C LEU A 145 0.90 -7.42 -1.78
N PRO A 146 1.13 -8.69 -2.15
CA PRO A 146 0.23 -9.81 -1.93
C PRO A 146 0.70 -10.86 -0.90
N LEU A 147 -0.21 -11.75 -0.56
CA LEU A 147 -0.13 -12.75 0.52
C LEU A 147 0.45 -14.11 0.09
N ASN A 148 0.55 -14.29 -1.22
CA ASN A 148 1.09 -15.44 -1.91
C ASN A 148 2.59 -15.19 -2.11
N GLY A 149 3.43 -15.72 -1.22
CA GLY A 149 4.88 -15.61 -1.34
C GLY A 149 5.62 -15.91 -0.04
N ARG A 150 6.93 -16.19 -0.16
CA ARG A 150 7.86 -16.40 0.97
C ARG A 150 8.46 -15.11 1.53
N LYS A 151 8.28 -13.99 0.84
CA LYS A 151 8.86 -12.70 1.22
C LYS A 151 7.76 -11.72 1.60
N LEU A 152 8.06 -10.82 2.52
CA LEU A 152 7.27 -9.63 2.83
C LEU A 152 8.01 -8.40 2.35
N PHE A 153 7.27 -7.42 1.85
CA PHE A 153 7.82 -6.17 1.33
C PHE A 153 7.32 -5.04 2.20
N ARG A 154 8.24 -4.38 2.91
CA ARG A 154 7.93 -3.23 3.75
C ARG A 154 8.54 -2.00 3.12
N VAL A 155 7.69 -1.04 2.76
CA VAL A 155 8.15 0.26 2.26
C VAL A 155 8.34 1.18 3.45
N HIS A 156 9.45 1.92 3.48
CA HIS A 156 9.54 3.14 4.27
C HIS A 156 9.15 4.30 3.36
N ALA A 157 8.25 5.14 3.85
CA ALA A 157 7.73 6.25 3.08
C ALA A 157 7.59 7.49 3.94
N HIS A 158 7.69 8.64 3.29
CA HIS A 158 7.53 9.94 3.94
C HIS A 158 6.80 10.93 3.04
N LYS A 159 6.28 11.98 3.66
CA LYS A 159 5.69 13.15 3.02
C LYS A 159 5.92 14.38 3.89
N ALA A 160 6.51 15.43 3.33
CA ALA A 160 6.65 16.70 4.01
C ALA A 160 5.32 17.50 4.00
N ALA A 161 5.22 18.50 4.87
CA ALA A 161 4.12 19.45 4.83
C ALA A 161 4.19 20.26 3.52
N GLY A 162 3.05 20.45 2.86
CA GLY A 162 2.96 21.09 1.55
C GLY A 162 3.03 20.13 0.36
N GLU A 163 3.48 18.88 0.56
CA GLU A 163 3.52 17.88 -0.51
C GLU A 163 2.18 17.17 -0.69
N TYR A 164 1.80 16.94 -1.95
CA TYR A 164 0.57 16.23 -2.34
C TYR A 164 0.72 14.71 -2.37
N VAL A 165 1.93 14.21 -2.60
CA VAL A 165 2.21 12.78 -2.74
C VAL A 165 3.30 12.37 -1.76
N GLY A 166 3.20 11.16 -1.24
CA GLY A 166 4.29 10.57 -0.47
C GLY A 166 5.35 9.95 -1.38
N THR A 167 6.56 9.82 -0.84
CA THR A 167 7.70 9.20 -1.51
C THR A 167 8.16 7.99 -0.70
N ILE A 168 8.47 6.91 -1.39
CA ILE A 168 9.17 5.74 -0.86
C ILE A 168 10.65 5.92 -1.17
N ASP A 169 11.47 5.88 -0.14
CA ASP A 169 12.93 6.01 -0.19
C ASP A 169 13.65 4.68 0.08
N ARG A 170 12.94 3.69 0.65
CA ARG A 170 13.48 2.38 0.99
C ARG A 170 12.42 1.27 0.90
N ILE A 171 12.85 0.11 0.40
CA ILE A 171 12.10 -1.15 0.45
C ILE A 171 12.93 -2.17 1.22
N SER A 172 12.37 -2.72 2.29
CA SER A 172 12.93 -3.87 3.02
C SER A 172 12.20 -5.14 2.61
N ILE A 173 12.96 -6.15 2.21
CA ILE A 173 12.46 -7.47 1.81
C ILE A 173 12.80 -8.44 2.95
N ILE A 174 11.77 -9.01 3.55
CA ILE A 174 11.87 -9.86 4.75
C ILE A 174 11.53 -11.28 4.36
N ASP A 175 12.37 -12.24 4.74
CA ASP A 175 12.03 -13.65 4.62
C ASP A 175 11.03 -14.05 5.70
N ARG A 176 9.86 -14.55 5.30
CA ARG A 176 8.75 -14.88 6.22
C ARG A 176 9.10 -16.00 7.18
N SER A 177 9.93 -16.95 6.76
CA SER A 177 10.23 -18.14 7.56
C SER A 177 11.17 -17.82 8.72
N THR A 178 12.05 -16.84 8.53
CA THR A 178 13.05 -16.45 9.53
C THR A 178 12.75 -15.10 10.19
N GLY A 179 11.91 -14.27 9.58
CA GLY A 179 11.70 -12.88 9.97
C GLY A 179 12.88 -11.96 9.68
N GLN A 180 13.92 -12.44 9.00
CA GLN A 180 15.12 -11.66 8.72
C GLN A 180 14.97 -10.84 7.45
N THR A 181 15.48 -9.61 7.46
CA THR A 181 15.65 -8.81 6.25
C THR A 181 16.73 -9.42 5.37
N VAL A 182 16.34 -9.92 4.19
CA VAL A 182 17.25 -10.53 3.21
C VAL A 182 17.81 -9.53 2.21
N GLN A 183 17.09 -8.42 2.00
CA GLN A 183 17.55 -7.34 1.15
C GLN A 183 16.95 -6.02 1.58
N VAL A 184 17.75 -4.96 1.44
CA VAL A 184 17.29 -3.57 1.49
C VAL A 184 17.62 -2.94 0.15
N ILE A 185 16.65 -2.21 -0.40
CA ILE A 185 16.80 -1.37 -1.59
C ILE A 185 16.57 0.08 -1.13
N ASP A 186 17.65 0.86 -1.09
CA ASP A 186 17.67 2.24 -0.56
C ASP A 186 17.86 3.28 -1.66
N ASN A 187 17.78 4.56 -1.29
CA ASN A 187 17.92 5.72 -2.16
C ASN A 187 16.89 5.72 -3.31
N LEU A 188 15.69 5.26 -3.00
CA LEU A 188 14.58 5.21 -3.93
C LEU A 188 13.88 6.57 -4.01
N THR A 189 13.15 6.77 -5.09
CA THR A 189 12.27 7.94 -5.28
C THR A 189 11.02 7.45 -5.99
N LEU A 190 10.24 6.65 -5.27
CA LEU A 190 9.04 5.99 -5.80
C LEU A 190 7.77 6.64 -5.22
N LEU A 191 6.72 6.68 -6.00
CA LEU A 191 5.41 7.17 -5.61
C LEU A 191 4.80 6.27 -4.54
N PHE A 192 4.40 6.85 -3.41
CA PHE A 192 3.63 6.16 -2.40
C PHE A 192 2.13 6.23 -2.72
N GLN A 193 1.50 5.06 -2.92
CA GLN A 193 0.07 4.89 -3.17
C GLN A 193 -0.60 4.03 -2.09
N GLY A 194 -0.19 4.20 -0.84
CA GLY A 194 -0.73 3.41 0.28
C GLY A 194 -0.36 1.94 0.16
N SER A 195 -1.32 1.06 0.41
CA SER A 195 -1.15 -0.40 0.34
C SER A 195 -0.94 -0.92 -1.09
N ALA A 196 -1.10 -0.08 -2.12
CA ALA A 196 -0.96 -0.42 -3.53
C ALA A 196 0.28 0.22 -4.18
N SER A 197 1.30 0.59 -3.40
CA SER A 197 2.49 1.25 -3.92
C SER A 197 3.38 0.32 -4.76
N LEU A 198 3.34 -0.98 -4.46
CA LEU A 198 4.02 -2.02 -5.22
C LEU A 198 2.99 -2.91 -5.92
N SER A 199 3.23 -3.21 -7.19
CA SER A 199 2.44 -4.18 -7.96
C SER A 199 3.25 -5.45 -8.16
N PHE A 200 2.69 -6.59 -7.78
CA PHE A 200 3.39 -7.87 -7.78
C PHE A 200 2.81 -8.82 -8.82
N ALA A 201 3.69 -9.52 -9.52
CA ALA A 201 3.35 -10.56 -10.49
C ALA A 201 4.60 -11.37 -10.80
N ASP A 202 4.45 -12.50 -11.47
CA ASP A 202 5.54 -13.18 -12.16
C ASP A 202 5.67 -12.55 -13.55
N PHE A 203 6.62 -11.61 -13.75
CA PHE A 203 6.69 -10.84 -15.00
C PHE A 203 7.46 -11.57 -16.11
N ASN A 204 8.44 -12.40 -15.74
CA ASN A 204 9.29 -13.15 -16.65
C ASN A 204 8.83 -14.62 -16.84
N ASN A 205 7.79 -15.06 -16.13
CA ASN A 205 7.24 -16.42 -16.10
C ASN A 205 8.22 -17.48 -15.57
N ASP A 206 9.07 -17.13 -14.62
CA ASP A 206 10.01 -18.05 -13.96
C ASP A 206 9.42 -18.74 -12.71
N GLY A 207 8.18 -18.42 -12.36
CA GLY A 207 7.46 -18.94 -11.20
C GLY A 207 7.79 -18.23 -9.89
N ALA A 208 8.66 -17.21 -9.89
CA ALA A 208 8.92 -16.35 -8.76
C ALA A 208 8.08 -15.06 -8.84
N ILE A 209 7.80 -14.47 -7.67
CA ILE A 209 7.09 -13.20 -7.60
C ILE A 209 8.09 -12.06 -7.74
N ASP A 210 7.89 -11.26 -8.76
CA ASP A 210 8.53 -9.98 -9.01
C ASP A 210 7.67 -8.82 -8.51
N PHE A 211 8.21 -7.61 -8.56
CA PHE A 211 7.41 -6.41 -8.34
C PHE A 211 7.80 -5.26 -9.25
N LYS A 212 6.86 -4.33 -9.43
CA LYS A 212 7.10 -3.05 -10.09
C LYS A 212 6.59 -1.91 -9.24
N ALA A 213 7.23 -0.77 -9.40
CA ALA A 213 6.89 0.47 -8.71
C ALA A 213 6.89 1.65 -9.68
N ILE A 214 6.18 2.71 -9.31
CA ILE A 214 6.08 3.93 -10.11
C ILE A 214 7.06 4.94 -9.51
N PRO A 215 8.04 5.47 -10.26
CA PRO A 215 8.87 6.58 -9.79
C PRO A 215 8.04 7.83 -9.54
N VAL A 216 8.49 8.69 -8.61
CA VAL A 216 7.94 10.06 -8.53
C VAL A 216 8.42 10.82 -9.77
N GLY A 217 7.49 11.40 -10.53
CA GLY A 217 7.82 12.29 -11.65
C GLY A 217 8.34 13.64 -11.15
N GLN A 218 9.22 14.28 -11.93
CA GLN A 218 9.72 15.62 -11.61
C GLN A 218 8.64 16.68 -11.90
N MET A 219 7.87 17.08 -10.89
CA MET A 219 7.24 18.41 -10.87
C MET A 219 7.47 19.07 -9.51
N ALA A 220 7.85 20.35 -9.55
CA ALA A 220 8.38 21.14 -8.44
C ALA A 220 7.42 21.39 -7.24
N SER A 221 6.22 20.81 -7.24
CA SER A 221 5.21 21.07 -6.21
C SER A 221 4.12 20.00 -6.12
N GLY A 222 4.41 18.73 -6.47
CA GLY A 222 3.42 17.65 -6.46
C GLY A 222 3.58 16.70 -7.64
N GLY A 223 4.71 15.99 -7.68
CA GLY A 223 5.08 15.10 -8.78
C GLY A 223 3.93 14.19 -9.24
N ALA A 224 3.64 14.20 -10.54
CA ALA A 224 2.81 13.18 -11.16
C ALA A 224 3.55 11.83 -11.13
N ALA A 225 2.84 10.72 -11.34
CA ALA A 225 3.47 9.44 -11.60
C ALA A 225 4.52 9.58 -12.72
N GLY A 226 5.74 9.10 -12.46
CA GLY A 226 6.77 8.95 -13.49
C GLY A 226 6.25 8.04 -14.60
N LYS A 227 6.56 8.37 -15.87
CA LYS A 227 5.99 7.66 -17.03
C LYS A 227 6.50 6.22 -17.16
N GLU A 228 7.72 5.93 -16.71
CA GLU A 228 8.32 4.61 -16.82
C GLU A 228 8.28 3.88 -15.47
N GLN A 229 7.65 2.71 -15.45
CA GLN A 229 7.62 1.84 -14.28
C GLN A 229 9.00 1.21 -14.07
N GLN A 230 9.43 1.11 -12.82
CA GLN A 230 10.64 0.38 -12.46
C GLN A 230 10.29 -1.06 -12.12
N TYR A 231 10.93 -2.01 -12.80
CA TYR A 231 10.72 -3.44 -12.61
C TYR A 231 11.85 -4.03 -11.79
N TYR A 232 11.49 -4.81 -10.78
CA TYR A 232 12.42 -5.48 -9.89
C TYR A 232 12.19 -6.98 -10.00
N ILE A 233 13.12 -7.66 -10.65
CA ILE A 233 13.03 -9.09 -10.94
C ILE A 233 13.81 -9.88 -9.91
N TYR A 234 13.20 -10.94 -9.40
CA TYR A 234 13.84 -11.85 -8.46
C TYR A 234 14.96 -12.65 -9.14
N GLN A 235 16.10 -12.76 -8.47
CA GLN A 235 17.28 -13.49 -8.91
C GLN A 235 17.53 -14.66 -7.97
N PRO A 236 17.11 -15.89 -8.32
CA PRO A 236 17.24 -17.06 -7.44
C PRO A 236 18.69 -17.37 -7.04
N ALA A 237 19.66 -17.04 -7.90
CA ALA A 237 21.08 -17.32 -7.66
C ALA A 237 21.66 -16.61 -6.43
N ASN A 238 21.07 -15.47 -6.04
CA ASN A 238 21.56 -14.67 -4.91
C ASN A 238 20.45 -14.29 -3.91
N ASP A 239 19.21 -14.76 -4.11
CA ASP A 239 18.01 -14.44 -3.28
C ASP A 239 17.76 -12.92 -3.18
N ARG A 240 17.89 -12.21 -4.31
CA ARG A 240 17.71 -10.74 -4.37
C ARG A 240 16.90 -10.29 -5.57
N TYR A 241 16.34 -9.10 -5.46
CA TYR A 241 15.67 -8.38 -6.52
C TYR A 241 16.62 -7.38 -7.18
N ALA A 242 16.64 -7.36 -8.51
CA ALA A 242 17.44 -6.43 -9.30
C ALA A 242 16.54 -5.55 -10.18
N LEU A 243 16.88 -4.26 -10.25
CA LEU A 243 16.24 -3.33 -11.16
C LEU A 243 16.55 -3.72 -12.61
N THR A 244 15.52 -3.76 -13.45
CA THR A 244 15.63 -4.07 -14.86
C THR A 244 14.71 -3.16 -15.70
N SER A 245 14.94 -3.14 -17.01
CA SER A 245 14.02 -2.46 -17.94
C SER A 245 12.74 -3.27 -18.18
N GLU A 246 11.64 -2.62 -18.58
CA GLU A 246 10.38 -3.32 -18.86
C GLU A 246 10.54 -4.42 -19.92
N LEU A 247 11.37 -4.18 -20.95
CA LEU A 247 11.63 -5.17 -22.00
C LEU A 247 12.26 -6.43 -21.40
N GLN A 248 13.33 -6.26 -20.61
CA GLN A 248 14.04 -7.35 -19.95
C GLN A 248 13.18 -8.04 -18.88
N ALA A 249 12.30 -7.32 -18.19
CA ALA A 249 11.37 -7.89 -17.23
C ALA A 249 10.37 -8.86 -17.87
N LYS A 250 10.04 -8.65 -19.15
CA LYS A 250 9.09 -9.45 -19.91
C LYS A 250 9.76 -10.49 -20.82
N GLU A 251 11.09 -10.44 -20.94
CA GLU A 251 11.86 -11.46 -21.62
C GLU A 251 11.81 -12.73 -20.78
N ARG A 252 11.38 -13.82 -21.42
CA ARG A 252 11.29 -15.12 -20.77
C ARG A 252 12.70 -15.67 -20.54
N ASN A 253 13.03 -16.00 -19.31
CA ASN A 253 14.21 -16.80 -18.98
C ASN A 253 13.95 -18.29 -19.20
#